data_AF-A0A2X4VB48-F1
#
_entry.id   AF-A0A2X4VB48-F1
#
_cell.length_a   1.000
_cell.length_b   1.000
_cell.length_c   1.000
_cell.angle_alpha   90.00
_cell.angle_beta   90.00
_cell.angle_gamma   90.00
#
_symmetry.space_group_name_H-M   'P 1'
#
loop_
_entity.id
_entity.type
_entity.pdbx_description
1 polymer ?
#
loop_
_entity_poly.entity_id
_entity_poly.type
_entity_poly.pdbx_seq_one_letter_code
_entity_poly.pdbx_strand_id
1 'polypeptide(L)'
;MTEAVERIIEANTYLSGIGFESSGLAAAHAIHNGFTVLEECHHLYHGEKVAFGTLSQLVLQNSSMAQIETVLDFCHRIGLPVTLAEMALAAMRQRKSWRLPKPAAPPAKPSTTCRSR
;
A
#
# COMPACT_ATOMS: atom_id res chain seq x y z
N MET A 1 1.82 1.67 29.77
CA MET A 1 1.97 0.97 28.48
C MET A 1 1.96 -0.53 28.77
N THR A 2 1.32 -1.36 27.96
CA THR A 2 1.45 -2.82 28.09
C THR A 2 2.54 -3.32 27.14
N GLU A 3 3.16 -4.46 27.44
CA GLU A 3 4.16 -5.10 26.56
C GLU A 3 3.61 -5.34 25.15
N ALA A 4 2.32 -5.65 25.03
CA ALA A 4 1.66 -5.83 23.74
C ALA A 4 1.71 -4.54 22.88
N VAL A 5 1.54 -3.36 23.50
CA VAL A 5 1.60 -2.09 22.77
C VAL A 5 3.04 -1.78 22.35
N GLU A 6 4.03 -2.05 23.19
CA GLU A 6 5.45 -1.85 22.85
C GLU A 6 5.88 -2.71 21.66
N ARG A 7 5.46 -3.98 21.62
CA ARG A 7 5.71 -4.87 20.49
C ARG A 7 5.11 -4.37 19.18
N ILE A 8 3.91 -3.79 19.22
CA ILE A 8 3.29 -3.21 18.02
C ILE A 8 3.99 -1.92 17.59
N ILE A 9 4.45 -1.09 18.54
CA ILE A 9 5.25 0.10 18.22
C ILE A 9 6.56 -0.31 17.51
N GLU A 10 7.25 -1.31 18.05
CA GLU A 10 8.47 -1.86 17.44
C GLU A 10 8.20 -2.46 16.06
N ALA A 11 7.13 -3.27 15.93
CA ALA A 11 6.75 -3.88 14.67
C ALA A 11 6.45 -2.85 13.58
N ASN A 12 5.67 -1.81 13.91
CA ASN A 12 5.28 -0.77 12.97
C ASN A 12 6.43 0.17 12.59
N THR A 13 7.44 0.32 13.46
CA THR A 13 8.52 1.29 13.26
C THR A 13 9.79 0.62 12.77
N TYR A 14 10.37 -0.26 13.58
CA TYR A 14 11.67 -0.85 13.31
C TYR A 14 11.58 -2.02 12.34
N LEU A 15 10.74 -3.02 12.65
CA LEU A 15 10.63 -4.23 11.82
C LEU A 15 10.05 -3.92 10.44
N SER A 16 9.00 -3.09 10.38
CA SER A 16 8.43 -2.66 9.10
C SER A 16 9.43 -1.83 8.29
N GLY A 17 10.22 -0.95 8.93
CA GLY A 17 11.21 -0.12 8.26
C GLY A 17 12.32 -0.95 7.62
N ILE A 18 13.01 -1.78 8.41
CA ILE A 18 14.13 -2.60 7.92
C ILE A 18 13.66 -3.68 6.93
N GLY A 19 12.47 -4.25 7.17
CA GLY A 19 11.88 -5.26 6.29
C GLY A 19 11.59 -4.70 4.90
N PHE A 20 11.00 -3.50 4.85
CA PHE A 20 10.80 -2.77 3.59
C PHE A 20 12.13 -2.41 2.93
N GLU A 21 13.02 -1.73 3.64
CA GLU A 21 14.27 -1.22 3.07
C GLU A 21 15.14 -2.36 2.50
N SER A 22 15.11 -3.52 3.14
CA SER A 22 15.90 -4.70 2.74
C SER A 22 15.23 -5.60 1.70
N SER A 23 13.91 -5.48 1.46
CA SER A 23 13.15 -6.39 0.57
C SER A 23 12.44 -5.69 -0.60
N GLY A 24 12.31 -4.35 -0.56
CA GLY A 24 11.69 -3.53 -1.61
C GLY A 24 10.16 -3.39 -1.51
N LEU A 25 9.60 -2.51 -2.34
CA LEU A 25 8.15 -2.33 -2.51
C LEU A 25 7.60 -3.27 -3.58
N ALA A 26 6.38 -3.77 -3.35
CA ALA A 26 5.62 -4.59 -4.30
C ALA A 26 4.28 -3.92 -4.68
N ALA A 27 3.35 -4.71 -5.23
CA ALA A 27 2.06 -4.23 -5.73
C ALA A 27 1.22 -3.49 -4.68
N ALA A 28 1.31 -3.87 -3.40
CA ALA A 28 0.54 -3.24 -2.32
C ALA A 28 0.77 -1.72 -2.24
N HIS A 29 2.04 -1.29 -2.30
CA HIS A 29 2.37 0.14 -2.26
C HIS A 29 2.10 0.84 -3.60
N ALA A 30 2.21 0.14 -4.72
CA ALA A 30 1.81 0.68 -6.02
C ALA A 30 0.29 0.98 -6.07
N ILE A 31 -0.53 0.09 -5.51
CA ILE A 31 -1.98 0.26 -5.39
C ILE A 31 -2.32 1.39 -4.41
N HIS A 32 -1.64 1.43 -3.25
CA HIS A 32 -1.72 2.58 -2.33
C HIS A 32 -1.48 3.91 -3.08
N ASN A 33 -0.43 3.98 -3.90
CA ASN A 33 -0.12 5.20 -4.67
C ASN A 33 -1.19 5.53 -5.73
N GLY A 34 -1.90 4.52 -6.25
CA GLY A 34 -3.09 4.74 -7.07
C GLY A 34 -4.21 5.44 -6.29
N PHE A 35 -4.43 5.02 -5.03
CA PHE A 35 -5.46 5.63 -4.18
C PHE A 35 -5.14 7.07 -3.76
N THR A 36 -3.87 7.49 -3.72
CA THR A 36 -3.55 8.89 -3.39
C THR A 36 -3.97 9.87 -4.49
N VAL A 37 -4.21 9.39 -5.71
CA VAL A 37 -4.75 10.18 -6.82
C VAL A 37 -6.27 10.40 -6.68
N LEU A 38 -6.96 9.51 -5.95
CA LEU A 38 -8.40 9.61 -5.73
C LEU A 38 -8.68 10.49 -4.52
N GLU A 39 -9.30 11.63 -4.75
CA GLU A 39 -9.68 12.59 -3.70
C GLU A 39 -10.63 11.94 -2.68
N GLU A 40 -11.48 11.01 -3.15
CA GLU A 40 -12.36 10.21 -2.31
C GLU A 40 -11.60 9.42 -1.25
N CYS A 41 -10.37 9.00 -1.51
CA CYS A 41 -9.55 8.21 -0.59
C CYS A 41 -8.65 9.08 0.32
N HIS A 42 -8.66 10.41 0.23
CA HIS A 42 -7.71 11.26 0.97
C HIS A 42 -7.92 11.23 2.49
N HIS A 43 -9.15 10.99 2.94
CA HIS A 43 -9.49 10.86 4.36
C HIS A 43 -8.92 9.60 5.03
N LEU A 44 -8.50 8.60 4.25
CA LEU A 44 -7.92 7.35 4.76
C LEU A 44 -6.42 7.52 5.03
N TYR A 45 -5.96 6.90 6.12
CA TYR A 45 -4.56 6.83 6.49
C TYR A 45 -3.74 5.96 5.51
N HIS A 46 -2.42 6.17 5.51
CA HIS A 46 -1.49 5.41 4.69
C HIS A 46 -1.63 3.89 4.91
N GLY A 47 -1.63 3.46 6.18
CA GLY A 47 -1.74 2.04 6.55
C GLY A 47 -3.05 1.38 6.10
N GLU A 48 -4.17 2.12 6.09
CA GLU A 48 -5.47 1.62 5.64
C GLU A 48 -5.46 1.31 4.13
N LYS A 49 -4.91 2.24 3.34
CA LYS A 49 -4.72 2.05 1.89
C LYS A 49 -3.74 0.91 1.58
N VAL A 50 -2.65 0.81 2.34
CA VAL A 50 -1.67 -0.28 2.18
C VAL A 50 -2.28 -1.63 2.56
N ALA A 51 -3.11 -1.71 3.60
CA ALA A 51 -3.80 -2.95 3.99
C ALA A 51 -4.68 -3.49 2.86
N PHE A 52 -5.52 -2.64 2.25
CA PHE A 52 -6.31 -3.02 1.07
C PHE A 52 -5.40 -3.40 -0.12
N GLY A 53 -4.31 -2.66 -0.32
CA GLY A 53 -3.29 -2.97 -1.32
C GLY A 53 -2.66 -4.35 -1.12
N THR A 54 -2.42 -4.78 0.11
CA THR A 54 -1.88 -6.10 0.46
C THR A 54 -2.85 -7.23 0.10
N LEU A 55 -4.14 -7.08 0.42
CA LEU A 55 -5.16 -8.04 0.00
C LEU A 55 -5.23 -8.15 -1.53
N SER A 56 -5.20 -7.01 -2.22
CA SER A 56 -5.17 -6.96 -3.68
C SER A 56 -3.91 -7.63 -4.24
N GLN A 57 -2.76 -7.46 -3.61
CA GLN A 57 -1.51 -8.11 -3.99
C GLN A 57 -1.58 -9.64 -3.86
N LEU A 58 -2.17 -10.17 -2.79
CA LEU A 58 -2.34 -11.63 -2.63
C LEU A 58 -3.21 -12.23 -3.74
N VAL A 59 -4.26 -11.52 -4.14
CA VAL A 59 -5.08 -11.90 -5.31
C VAL A 59 -4.25 -11.87 -6.60
N LEU A 60 -3.47 -10.81 -6.83
CA LEU A 60 -2.59 -10.70 -8.01
C LEU A 60 -1.50 -11.78 -8.06
N GLN A 61 -1.03 -12.24 -6.89
CA GLN A 61 -0.06 -13.32 -6.76
C GLN A 61 -0.69 -14.72 -6.89
N ASN A 62 -2.01 -14.80 -7.08
CA ASN A 62 -2.77 -16.06 -7.08
C ASN A 62 -2.48 -16.91 -5.83
N SER A 63 -2.38 -16.24 -4.67
CA SER A 63 -2.22 -16.90 -3.38
C SER A 63 -3.40 -17.81 -3.07
N SER A 64 -3.18 -18.80 -2.19
CA SER A 64 -4.26 -19.70 -1.79
C SER A 64 -5.38 -18.96 -1.06
N MET A 65 -6.62 -19.43 -1.19
CA MET A 65 -7.76 -18.83 -0.48
C MET A 65 -7.56 -18.82 1.05
N ALA A 66 -6.95 -19.86 1.61
CA ALA A 66 -6.64 -19.91 3.04
C ALA A 66 -5.70 -18.78 3.49
N GLN A 67 -4.70 -18.42 2.67
CA GLN A 67 -3.82 -17.28 2.97
C GLN A 67 -4.56 -15.95 2.86
N ILE A 68 -5.40 -15.79 1.83
CA ILE A 68 -6.21 -14.57 1.65
C ILE A 68 -7.17 -14.39 2.83
N GLU A 69 -7.90 -15.44 3.21
CA GLU A 69 -8.82 -15.43 4.34
C GLU A 69 -8.11 -15.11 5.67
N THR A 70 -6.91 -15.66 5.89
CA THR A 70 -6.13 -15.35 7.10
C THR A 70 -5.84 -13.86 7.24
N VAL A 71 -5.42 -13.20 6.15
CA VAL A 71 -5.11 -11.77 6.16
C VAL A 71 -6.39 -10.93 6.20
N LEU A 72 -7.41 -11.34 5.46
CA LEU A 72 -8.71 -10.66 5.43
C LEU A 72 -9.37 -10.65 6.81
N ASP A 73 -9.42 -11.80 7.49
CA ASP A 73 -9.98 -11.91 8.83
C ASP A 73 -9.20 -11.08 9.84
N PHE A 74 -7.86 -11.08 9.74
CA PHE A 74 -7.04 -10.23 10.57
C PHE A 74 -7.37 -8.75 10.38
N CYS A 75 -7.38 -8.26 9.13
CA CYS A 75 -7.72 -6.88 8.79
C CYS A 75 -9.12 -6.50 9.30
N HIS A 76 -10.11 -7.36 9.07
CA HIS A 76 -11.48 -7.12 9.51
C HIS A 76 -11.58 -7.00 11.04
N ARG A 77 -10.90 -7.88 11.79
CA ARG A 77 -10.92 -7.89 13.26
C ARG A 77 -10.33 -6.64 13.90
N ILE A 78 -9.36 -5.99 13.25
CA ILE A 78 -8.72 -4.77 13.75
C ILE A 78 -9.30 -3.49 13.11
N GLY A 79 -10.35 -3.61 12.30
CA GLY A 79 -11.06 -2.47 11.71
C GLY A 79 -10.36 -1.85 10.48
N LEU A 80 -9.51 -2.59 9.79
CA LEU A 80 -8.93 -2.14 8.52
C LEU A 80 -9.90 -2.37 7.36
N PRO A 81 -9.91 -1.50 6.32
CA PRO A 81 -10.81 -1.62 5.20
C PRO A 81 -10.47 -2.83 4.33
N VAL A 82 -11.48 -3.65 4.02
CA VAL A 82 -11.36 -4.85 3.18
C VAL A 82 -12.26 -4.81 1.95
N THR A 83 -13.11 -3.78 1.84
CA THR A 83 -14.02 -3.58 0.70
C THR A 83 -13.80 -2.23 0.02
N LEU A 84 -14.16 -2.13 -1.26
CA LEU A 84 -14.15 -0.84 -1.97
C LEU A 84 -15.14 0.17 -1.38
N ALA A 85 -16.20 -0.28 -0.72
CA ALA A 85 -17.16 0.61 -0.06
C ALA A 85 -16.52 1.31 1.14
N GLU A 86 -15.78 0.57 1.96
CA GLU A 86 -15.00 1.11 3.10
C GLU A 86 -13.87 2.02 2.62
N MET A 87 -13.37 1.80 1.39
CA MET A 87 -12.43 2.72 0.73
C MET A 87 -13.10 4.00 0.16
N ALA A 88 -14.41 4.21 0.43
CA ALA A 88 -15.24 5.28 -0.13
C ALA A 88 -15.42 5.24 -1.66
N LEU A 89 -15.28 4.07 -2.27
CA LEU A 89 -15.37 3.86 -3.73
C LEU A 89 -16.64 3.10 -4.15
N ALA A 90 -17.66 2.99 -3.29
CA ALA A 90 -18.91 2.27 -3.59
C ALA A 90 -19.61 2.73 -4.88
N ALA A 91 -19.53 4.02 -5.22
CA ALA A 91 -20.13 4.61 -6.41
C ALA A 91 -19.29 4.44 -7.70
N MET A 92 -18.04 3.98 -7.59
CA MET A 92 -17.13 3.85 -8.75
C MET A 92 -17.54 2.76 -9.73
N ARG A 93 -18.52 1.91 -9.38
CA ARG A 93 -19.08 0.89 -10.29
C ARG A 93 -19.71 1.50 -11.56
N GLN A 94 -20.03 2.80 -11.58
CA GLN A 94 -20.85 3.38 -12.66
C GLN A 94 -20.25 4.50 -13.53
N ARG A 95 -19.22 5.27 -13.15
CA ARG A 95 -18.62 6.27 -14.05
C ARG A 95 -17.45 7.01 -13.40
N LYS A 96 -16.22 6.68 -13.76
CA LYS A 96 -15.08 7.62 -13.84
C LYS A 96 -14.00 6.95 -14.69
N SER A 97 -13.60 7.62 -15.78
CA SER A 97 -12.47 7.19 -16.61
C SER A 97 -11.22 7.12 -15.73
N TRP A 98 -10.69 5.91 -15.53
CA TRP A 98 -9.44 5.69 -14.82
C TRP A 98 -8.32 6.42 -15.56
N ARG A 99 -7.86 7.56 -15.01
CA ARG A 99 -6.63 8.20 -15.46
C ARG A 99 -5.47 7.51 -14.74
N LEU A 100 -4.71 6.71 -15.48
CA LEU A 100 -3.42 6.21 -15.02
C LEU A 100 -2.58 7.39 -14.53
N PRO A 101 -1.97 7.32 -13.32
CA PRO A 101 -0.99 8.31 -12.92
C PRO A 101 0.12 8.35 -13.98
N LYS A 102 0.50 9.56 -14.41
CA LYS A 102 1.70 9.71 -15.24
C LYS A 102 2.87 9.13 -14.45
N PRO A 103 3.73 8.30 -15.08
CA PRO A 103 4.91 7.78 -14.39
C PRO A 103 5.71 8.95 -13.82
N ALA A 104 6.15 8.81 -12.57
CA ALA A 104 7.08 9.77 -11.97
C ALA A 104 8.30 9.90 -12.89
N ALA A 105 8.70 11.13 -13.18
CA ALA A 105 9.84 11.39 -14.05
C ALA A 105 11.07 10.64 -13.50
N PRO A 106 11.86 9.97 -14.36
CA PRO A 106 13.06 9.29 -13.90
C PRO A 106 14.00 10.30 -13.21
N PRO A 107 14.77 9.87 -12.19
CA PRO A 107 15.74 10.74 -11.56
C PRO A 107 16.68 11.33 -12.62
N ALA A 108 16.95 12.63 -12.51
CA ALA A 108 17.82 13.34 -13.43
C ALA A 108 19.17 12.61 -13.51
N LYS A 109 19.61 12.29 -14.75
CA LYS A 109 20.91 11.67 -14.97
C LYS A 109 22.00 12.56 -14.34
N PRO A 110 22.91 12.03 -13.53
CA PRO A 110 24.04 12.81 -13.05
C PRO A 110 24.82 13.31 -14.27
N SER A 111 25.10 14.61 -14.30
CA SER A 111 25.89 15.24 -15.35
C SER A 111 27.29 14.64 -15.36
N THR A 112 27.59 13.79 -16.34
CA THR A 112 28.94 13.32 -16.60
C THR A 112 29.76 14.45 -17.21
N THR A 113 30.23 15.35 -16.36
CA THR A 113 31.39 16.20 -16.63
C THR A 113 32.56 15.74 -15.78
N CYS A 114 32.96 14.48 -15.96
CA CYS A 114 34.32 14.07 -15.64
C CYS A 114 35.18 14.44 -16.86
N ARG A 115 35.74 15.66 -16.85
CA ARG A 115 36.77 16.06 -17.80
C ARG A 115 38.02 15.26 -17.46
N SER A 116 38.52 14.51 -18.41
CA SER A 116 39.88 13.98 -18.42
C SER A 116 40.89 15.13 -18.40
N ARG A 117 41.58 15.31 -17.26
CA ARG A 117 43.03 15.55 -17.10
C ARG A 117 43.35 15.81 -15.64
#